data_AF-A0A7K9DVI6-F1
#
_entry.id   AF-A0A7K9DVI6-F1
#
_cell.length_a   1.000
_cell.length_b   1.000
_cell.length_c   1.000
_cell.angle_alpha   90.00
_cell.angle_beta   90.00
_cell.angle_gamma   90.00
#
_symmetry.space_group_name_H-M   'P 1'
#
loop_
_entity.id
_entity.type
_entity.pdbx_description
1 polymer ?
#
loop_
_entity_poly.entity_id
_entity_poly.type
_entity_poly.pdbx_seq_one_letter_code
_entity_poly.pdbx_strand_id
1 'polypeptide(L)' 'MTQACHRKCVPPHYKDAELSKGESVCLDRCVAKYLEVHERMGKKLTELSLQDEELLRR' A
#
# COMPACT_ATOMS: atom_id res chain seq x y z
N MET A 1 -2.97 4.57 -1.12
CA MET A 1 -1.57 4.62 -1.60
C MET A 1 -0.87 5.92 -1.26
N THR A 2 -1.23 7.06 -1.87
CA THR A 2 -0.51 8.35 -1.74
C THR A 2 -0.31 8.82 -0.31
N GLN A 3 -1.37 8.89 0.50
CA GLN A 3 -1.25 9.29 1.91
C GLN A 3 -0.39 8.34 2.74
N ALA A 4 -0.43 7.04 2.43
CA ALA A 4 0.36 6.04 3.14
C ALA A 4 1.86 6.20 2.82
N CYS A 5 2.20 6.39 1.54
CA CYS A 5 3.59 6.61 1.16
C CYS A 5 4.12 7.97 1.59
N HIS A 6 3.31 9.03 1.54
CA HIS A 6 3.67 10.32 2.10
C HIS A 6 4.01 10.20 3.60
N ARG A 7 3.12 9.60 4.40
CA ARG A 7 3.37 9.41 5.85
C ARG A 7 4.60 8.52 6.15
N LYS A 8 4.94 7.59 5.26
CA LYS A 8 6.07 6.67 5.46
C LYS A 8 7.41 7.27 5.03
N CYS A 9 7.42 8.07 3.98
CA CYS A 9 8.64 8.50 3.32
C CYS A 9 8.95 9.98 3.47
N VAL A 10 7.94 10.83 3.76
CA VAL A 10 8.10 12.27 3.91
C VAL A 10 7.86 12.64 5.37
N PRO A 11 8.89 13.04 6.13
CA PRO A 11 8.75 13.41 7.53
C PRO A 11 7.92 14.70 7.66
N PRO A 12 7.21 14.89 8.79
CA PRO A 12 6.40 16.10 9.02
C PRO A 12 7.24 17.37 9.14
N HIS A 13 8.54 17.23 9.43
CA HIS A 13 9.49 18.35 9.47
C HIS A 13 10.23 18.44 8.14
N TYR A 14 9.78 19.37 7.30
CA TYR A 14 10.40 19.68 6.01
C TYR A 14 11.64 20.54 6.25
N LYS A 15 12.81 20.02 5.87
CA LYS A 15 14.06 20.78 5.86
C LYS A 15 14.19 21.65 4.61
N ASP A 16 13.76 21.10 3.48
CA ASP A 16 13.83 21.70 2.15
C ASP A 16 12.48 21.54 1.44
N ALA A 17 12.23 22.36 0.42
CA ALA A 17 11.01 22.29 -0.39
C ALA A 17 11.05 21.17 -1.46
N GLU A 18 12.24 20.70 -1.79
CA GLU A 18 12.45 19.61 -2.74
C GLU A 18 12.62 18.28 -2.02
N LEU A 19 12.25 17.20 -2.70
CA LEU A 19 12.49 15.86 -2.20
C LEU A 19 13.98 15.55 -2.24
N SER A 20 14.52 15.16 -1.09
CA SER A 20 15.85 14.58 -1.03
C SER A 20 15.88 13.26 -1.82
N LYS A 21 17.08 12.86 -2.27
CA LYS A 21 17.29 11.58 -2.95
C LYS A 21 16.74 10.39 -2.13
N GLY A 22 16.83 10.48 -0.80
CA GLY A 22 16.31 9.45 0.11
C GLY A 22 14.79 9.34 0.08
N GLU A 23 14.09 10.47 0.09
CA GLU A 23 12.62 10.53 0.03
C GLU A 23 12.11 10.01 -1.32
N SER A 24 12.75 10.42 -2.43
CA SER A 24 12.39 9.94 -3.77
C SER A 24 12.54 8.42 -3.90
N VAL A 25 13.70 7.86 -3.49
CA VAL A 25 13.91 6.40 -3.53
C VAL A 25 12.97 5.66 -2.56
N CYS A 26 12.64 6.26 -1.41
CA CYS A 26 11.65 5.69 -0.50
C CYS A 26 10.26 5.63 -1.14
N LEU A 27 9.82 6.69 -1.81
CA LEU A 27 8.52 6.76 -2.48
C LEU A 27 8.39 5.68 -3.55
N ASP A 28 9.40 5.50 -4.41
CA ASP A 28 9.42 4.45 -5.44
C ASP A 28 9.25 3.05 -4.81
N ARG A 29 10.04 2.76 -3.78
CA ARG A 29 9.96 1.49 -3.03
C ARG A 29 8.62 1.33 -2.33
N CYS A 30 8.06 2.40 -1.78
CA CYS A 30 6.79 2.37 -1.07
C CYS A 30 5.64 2.03 -2.02
N VAL A 31 5.57 2.67 -3.19
CA VAL A 31 4.53 2.42 -4.19
C VAL A 31 4.60 0.97 -4.67
N ALA A 32 5.79 0.47 -5.00
CA ALA A 32 5.98 -0.91 -5.40
C ALA A 32 5.46 -1.90 -4.33
N LYS A 33 5.86 -1.72 -3.07
CA LYS A 33 5.38 -2.55 -1.95
C LYS A 33 3.88 -2.41 -1.70
N TYR A 34 3.32 -1.21 -1.83
CA TYR A 34 1.90 -0.99 -1.63
C TYR A 34 1.08 -1.77 -2.64
N LEU A 35 1.46 -1.74 -3.92
CA LEU A 35 0.76 -2.46 -4.98
C LEU A 35 0.87 -3.97 -4.81
N GLU A 36 2.05 -4.49 -4.45
CA GLU A 36 2.24 -5.91 -4.16
C GLU A 36 1.33 -6.38 -3.01
N VAL A 37 1.29 -5.64 -1.91
CA VAL A 37 0.42 -5.96 -0.77
C VAL A 37 -1.05 -5.83 -1.15
N HIS A 38 -1.42 -4.78 -1.89
CA HIS A 38 -2.79 -4.56 -2.34
C HIS A 38 -3.30 -5.72 -3.21
N GLU A 39 -2.47 -6.23 -4.13
CA GLU A 39 -2.83 -7.38 -4.96
C GLU A 39 -3.04 -8.65 -4.11
N ARG A 40 -2.11 -8.94 -3.19
CA ARG A 40 -2.22 -10.10 -2.29
C ARG A 40 -3.47 -10.03 -1.42
N MET A 41 -3.78 -8.85 -0.88
CA MET A 41 -5.00 -8.62 -0.11
C MET A 41 -6.26 -8.81 -0.96
N GLY A 42 -6.25 -8.31 -2.21
CA GLY A 42 -7.36 -8.49 -3.15
C GLY A 42 -7.64 -9.97 -3.43
N LYS A 43 -6.61 -10.76 -3.73
CA LYS A 43 -6.74 -12.22 -3.92
C LYS A 43 -7.33 -12.89 -2.68
N LYS A 44 -6.82 -12.55 -1.50
CA LYS A 44 -7.28 -13.17 -0.25
C LYS A 44 -8.73 -12.82 0.07
N LEU A 45 -9.14 -11.57 -0.19
CA LEU A 45 -10.51 -11.14 0.02
C LEU A 45 -11.47 -11.89 -0.91
N THR A 46 -11.14 -12.04 -2.19
CA THR A 46 -11.94 -12.83 -3.13
C THR A 46 -12.07 -14.29 -2.71
N GLU A 47 -10.98 -14.93 -2.27
CA GLU A 47 -11.02 -16.30 -1.74
C GLU A 47 -12.01 -16.43 -0.58
N LEU A 48 -11.99 -15.48 0.36
CA LEU A 48 -12.88 -15.48 1.52
C LEU A 48 -14.34 -15.27 1.11
N SER A 49 -14.61 -14.34 0.18
CA SER A 49 -15.97 -14.11 -0.34
C SER A 49 -16.57 -15.36 -0.98
N LEU A 50 -15.79 -16.12 -1.75
CA LEU A 50 -16.25 -17.38 -2.34
C LEU A 50 -16.51 -18.46 -1.29
N GLN A 51 -15.70 -18.51 -0.24
CA GLN A 51 -15.91 -19.43 0.89
C GLN A 51 -17.19 -19.11 1.65
N ASP A 52 -17.47 -17.82 1.88
CA ASP A 52 -18.68 -17.35 2.54
C ASP A 52 -19.93 -17.66 1.70
N GLU A 53 -19.89 -17.48 0.38
CA GLU A 53 -21.00 -17.85 -0.52
C GLU A 53 -21.29 -19.36 -0.50
N GLU A 54 -20.26 -20.21 -0.50
CA GLU A 54 -20.42 -21.66 -0.41
C GLU A 54 -20.99 -22.08 0.95
N LEU A 55 -20.58 -21.41 2.04
CA LEU A 55 -21.13 -21.65 3.37
C LEU A 55 -22.62 -21.27 3.44
N LEU A 56 -23.02 -20.14 2.85
CA LEU A 56 -24.41 -19.67 2.83
C LEU A 56 -25.33 -20.54 1.95
N ARG A 57 -24.77 -21.30 1.01
CA ARG A 57 -25.52 -22.22 0.14
C ARG A 57 -25.81 -23.59 0.77
N ARG A 58 -25.22 -23.88 1.94
CA ARG A 58 -25.45 -25.12 2.71
C ARG A 58 -26.48 -24.89 3.80
#